data_AF-A0A7C6UFH0-F1
#
_entry.id   AF-A0A7C6UFH0-F1
#
_cell.length_a   1.000
_cell.length_b   1.000
_cell.length_c   1.000
_cell.angle_alpha   90.00
_cell.angle_beta   90.00
_cell.angle_gamma   90.00
#
_symmetry.space_group_name_H-M   'P 1'
#
loop_
_entity.id
_entity.type
_entity.pdbx_description
1 polymer ?
#
loop_
_entity_poly.entity_id
_entity_poly.type
_entity_poly.pdbx_seq_one_letter_code
_entity_poly.pdbx_strand_id
1 'polypeptide(L)'
;MKSLEELATNLYDAKKAEDAAKAQRIEAEQAIAALVETPENGSKTVTAGAFKITVKRGLSYKADVQAILGLGLADPPLKTKIELHEKAYEEIRQTNPDLFGKVSRFVTVTPRKVAVSLNLA
;
A
#
# COMPACT_ATOMS: atom_id res chain seq x y z
N MET A 1 8.22 1.59 -34.43
CA MET A 1 8.70 1.46 -33.04
C MET A 1 8.61 2.84 -32.43
N LYS A 2 8.00 3.00 -31.24
CA LYS A 2 7.86 4.33 -30.62
C LYS A 2 9.19 4.79 -30.03
N SER A 3 9.50 6.08 -30.10
CA SER A 3 10.68 6.66 -29.45
C SER A 3 10.49 6.72 -27.92
N LEU A 4 11.58 6.94 -27.18
CA LEU A 4 11.51 7.11 -25.73
C LEU A 4 10.69 8.34 -25.36
N GLU A 5 10.84 9.44 -26.10
CA GLU A 5 10.10 10.69 -25.94
C GLU A 5 8.60 10.49 -26.22
N GLU A 6 8.26 9.75 -27.29
CA GLU A 6 6.87 9.39 -27.59
C GLU A 6 6.27 8.52 -26.48
N LEU A 7 7.02 7.56 -25.95
CA LEU A 7 6.57 6.71 -24.85
C LEU A 7 6.40 7.49 -23.54
N ALA A 8 7.32 8.41 -23.23
CA ALA A 8 7.24 9.28 -22.07
C ALA A 8 6.02 10.21 -22.14
N THR A 9 5.78 10.81 -23.31
CA THR A 9 4.60 11.68 -23.55
C THR A 9 3.31 10.89 -23.42
N ASN A 10 3.22 9.72 -24.06
CA ASN A 10 2.05 8.84 -23.95
C ASN A 10 1.77 8.43 -22.50
N LEU A 11 2.82 8.10 -21.74
CA LEU A 11 2.68 7.70 -20.33
C LEU A 11 2.24 8.88 -19.46
N TYR A 12 2.76 10.08 -19.72
CA TYR A 12 2.35 11.30 -19.03
C TYR A 12 0.86 11.61 -19.26
N ASP A 13 0.42 11.60 -20.52
CA ASP A 13 -0.98 11.87 -20.87
C ASP A 13 -1.93 10.80 -20.30
N ALA A 14 -1.52 9.53 -20.36
CA ALA A 14 -2.28 8.44 -19.76
C ALA A 14 -2.41 8.61 -18.24
N LYS A 15 -1.34 9.01 -17.55
CA LYS A 15 -1.37 9.26 -16.10
C LYS A 15 -2.31 10.42 -15.75
N LYS A 16 -2.28 11.50 -16.54
CA LYS A 16 -3.19 12.64 -16.38
C LYS A 16 -4.66 12.24 -16.55
N ALA A 17 -4.98 11.43 -17.56
CA ALA A 17 -6.33 10.92 -17.77
C ALA A 17 -6.79 10.00 -16.62
N GLU A 18 -5.90 9.12 -16.13
CA GLU A 18 -6.16 8.28 -14.96
C GLU A 18 -6.47 9.12 -13.72
N ASP A 19 -5.69 10.17 -13.46
CA ASP A 19 -5.90 11.06 -12.32
C ASP A 19 -7.24 11.80 -12.39
N ALA A 20 -7.62 12.28 -13.58
CA ALA A 20 -8.91 12.92 -13.79
C ALA A 20 -10.08 11.95 -13.53
N ALA A 21 -10.02 10.74 -14.09
CA ALA A 21 -11.05 9.72 -13.86
C ALA A 21 -11.11 9.29 -12.39
N LYS A 22 -9.96 9.17 -11.73
CA LYS A 22 -9.87 8.85 -10.30
C LYS A 22 -10.49 9.96 -9.45
N ALA A 23 -10.25 11.23 -9.78
CA ALA A 23 -10.84 12.36 -9.07
C ALA A 23 -12.38 12.34 -9.16
N GLN A 24 -12.92 12.17 -10.37
CA GLN A 24 -14.37 12.05 -10.59
C GLN A 24 -14.97 10.87 -9.83
N ARG A 25 -14.29 9.71 -9.82
CA ARG A 25 -14.74 8.53 -9.07
C ARG A 25 -14.80 8.81 -7.57
N ILE A 26 -13.76 9.42 -6.99
CA ILE A 26 -13.69 9.75 -5.56
C ILE A 26 -14.79 10.75 -5.19
N GLU A 27 -15.04 11.77 -6.02
CA GLU A 27 -16.11 12.74 -5.80
C GLU A 27 -17.49 12.04 -5.75
N ALA A 28 -17.77 11.14 -6.70
CA ALA A 28 -19.01 10.36 -6.70
C ALA A 28 -19.12 9.43 -5.48
N GLU A 29 -18.03 8.76 -5.09
CA GLU A 29 -17.97 7.92 -3.89
C GLU A 29 -18.29 8.73 -2.63
N GLN A 30 -17.72 9.93 -2.49
CA GLN A 30 -17.97 10.82 -1.36
C GLN A 30 -19.41 11.31 -1.32
N ALA A 31 -19.97 11.71 -2.46
CA ALA A 31 -21.37 12.12 -2.57
C ALA A 31 -22.32 10.97 -2.18
N ILE A 32 -22.05 9.74 -2.64
CA ILE A 32 -22.82 8.55 -2.25
C ILE A 32 -22.70 8.28 -0.75
N ALA A 33 -21.48 8.35 -0.19
CA ALA A 33 -21.26 8.11 1.22
C ALA A 33 -22.00 9.13 2.11
N ALA A 34 -22.07 10.40 1.68
CA ALA A 34 -22.81 11.44 2.39
C ALA A 34 -24.32 11.19 2.45
N LEU A 35 -24.90 10.54 1.43
CA LEU A 35 -26.33 10.22 1.37
C LEU A 35 -26.72 8.96 2.16
N VAL A 36 -25.77 8.05 2.42
CA VAL A 36 -26.04 6.80 3.13
C VAL A 36 -25.52 6.86 4.56
N GLU A 37 -26.43 7.10 5.51
CA GLU A 37 -26.13 7.03 6.93
C GLU A 37 -25.71 5.61 7.35
N THR A 38 -24.54 5.48 7.95
CA THR A 38 -24.07 4.24 8.61
C THR A 38 -23.44 4.61 9.95
N PRO A 39 -23.32 3.65 10.90
CA PRO A 39 -22.47 3.83 12.07
C PRO A 39 -21.02 4.19 11.68
N GLU A 40 -20.27 4.78 12.60
CA GLU A 40 -18.85 5.14 12.41
C GLU A 40 -17.97 3.92 12.09
N ASN A 41 -18.33 2.76 12.64
CA ASN A 41 -17.72 1.48 12.30
C ASN A 41 -18.82 0.49 11.94
N GLY A 42 -18.97 0.20 10.65
CA GLY A 42 -20.04 -0.65 10.15
C GLY A 42 -20.31 -0.46 8.66
N SER A 43 -21.35 -1.12 8.15
CA SER A 43 -21.78 -0.97 6.76
C SER A 43 -23.29 -0.97 6.62
N LYS A 44 -23.77 -0.32 5.57
CA LYS A 44 -25.17 -0.33 5.15
C LYS A 44 -25.24 -0.50 3.64
N THR A 45 -26.19 -1.30 3.19
CA THR A 45 -26.46 -1.51 1.78
C THR A 45 -27.82 -0.94 1.43
N VAL A 46 -27.87 -0.17 0.34
CA VAL A 46 -29.10 0.42 -0.21
C VAL A 46 -29.20 0.08 -1.70
N THR A 47 -30.41 0.10 -2.25
CA THR A 47 -30.64 -0.08 -3.69
C THR A 47 -31.02 1.27 -4.30
N ALA A 48 -30.37 1.63 -5.41
CA ALA A 48 -30.68 2.84 -6.17
C ALA A 48 -30.72 2.50 -7.66
N GLY A 49 -31.93 2.45 -8.23
CA GLY A 49 -32.14 1.99 -9.60
C GLY A 49 -31.63 0.56 -9.80
N ALA A 50 -30.74 0.36 -10.77
CA ALA A 50 -30.13 -0.94 -11.06
C ALA A 50 -28.96 -1.32 -10.14
N PHE A 51 -28.54 -0.42 -9.24
CA PHE A 51 -27.33 -0.62 -8.43
C PHE A 51 -27.65 -1.00 -6.99
N LYS A 52 -26.90 -1.96 -6.47
CA LYS A 52 -26.82 -2.29 -5.05
C LYS A 52 -25.56 -1.65 -4.46
N ILE A 53 -25.74 -0.60 -3.67
CA ILE A 53 -24.68 0.24 -3.14
C ILE A 53 -24.43 -0.12 -1.69
N THR A 54 -23.19 -0.48 -1.34
CA THR A 54 -22.79 -0.72 0.05
C THR A 54 -21.80 0.35 0.49
N VAL A 55 -22.16 1.11 1.52
CA VAL A 55 -21.27 2.08 2.17
C VAL A 55 -20.76 1.48 3.47
N LYS A 56 -19.44 1.43 3.62
CA LYS A 56 -18.75 0.92 4.81
C LYS A 56 -17.87 2.01 5.40
N ARG A 57 -17.99 2.22 6.71
CA ARG A 57 -17.12 3.09 7.51
C ARG A 57 -16.32 2.25 8.49
N GLY A 58 -15.11 2.68 8.83
CA GLY A 58 -14.24 1.97 9.74
C GLY A 58 -13.20 2.91 10.34
N LEU A 59 -12.70 2.53 11.53
CA LEU A 59 -11.72 3.31 12.27
C LEU A 59 -10.32 2.82 11.93
N SER A 60 -9.41 3.77 11.66
CA SER A 60 -7.97 3.50 11.53
C SER A 60 -7.27 3.96 12.80
N TYR A 61 -6.38 3.12 13.33
CA TYR A 61 -5.66 3.42 14.57
C TYR A 61 -4.17 3.63 14.27
N LYS A 62 -3.58 4.62 14.93
CA LYS A 62 -2.13 4.80 15.06
C LYS A 62 -1.81 4.76 16.54
N ALA A 63 -0.72 4.10 16.91
CA ALA A 63 -0.34 3.92 18.30
C ALA A 63 1.13 4.28 18.49
N ASP A 64 1.44 4.90 19.63
CA ASP A 64 2.81 4.99 20.13
C ASP A 64 3.16 3.67 20.82
N VAL A 65 3.91 2.83 20.12
CA VAL A 65 4.30 1.50 20.60
C VAL A 65 5.20 1.59 21.82
N GLN A 66 6.09 2.59 21.90
CA GLN A 66 7.02 2.71 23.02
C GLN A 66 6.29 3.14 24.29
N ALA A 67 5.33 4.07 24.17
CA ALA A 67 4.49 4.45 25.29
C ALA A 67 3.66 3.27 25.82
N ILE A 68 3.08 2.43 24.94
CA ILE A 68 2.31 1.23 25.35
C ILE A 68 3.20 0.21 26.06
N LEU A 69 4.42 -0.04 25.55
CA LEU A 69 5.38 -0.92 26.21
C LEU A 69 5.79 -0.37 27.58
N GLY A 70 5.96 0.94 27.71
CA GLY A 70 6.28 1.63 28.96
C GLY A 70 5.22 1.48 30.06
N LEU A 71 3.99 1.06 29.73
CA LEU A 71 2.94 0.74 30.71
C LEU A 71 3.20 -0.56 31.48
N GLY A 72 4.13 -1.41 31.03
CA GLY A 72 4.47 -2.67 31.72
C GLY A 72 3.32 -3.68 31.76
N LEU A 73 2.40 -3.63 30.79
CA LEU A 73 1.31 -4.60 30.68
C LEU A 73 1.88 -6.01 30.43
N ALA A 74 1.30 -7.03 31.07
CA ALA A 74 1.71 -8.42 30.88
C ALA A 74 1.44 -8.93 29.45
N ASP A 75 0.35 -8.45 28.83
CA ASP A 75 -0.03 -8.76 27.46
C ASP A 75 -0.52 -7.47 26.76
N PRO A 76 0.40 -6.60 26.31
CA PRO A 76 0.01 -5.39 25.60
C PRO A 76 -0.59 -5.79 24.23
N PRO A 77 -1.58 -5.04 23.70
CA PRO A 77 -2.21 -5.32 22.41
C PRO A 77 -1.29 -4.94 21.23
N LEU A 78 -0.08 -5.50 21.21
CA LEU A 78 0.97 -5.25 20.24
C LEU A 78 1.32 -6.55 19.53
N LYS A 79 1.57 -6.46 18.22
CA LYS A 79 1.96 -7.61 17.41
C LYS A 79 3.44 -7.51 17.05
N THR A 80 4.20 -8.55 17.39
CA THR A 80 5.60 -8.70 16.94
C THR A 80 5.64 -9.39 15.58
N LYS A 81 6.48 -8.88 14.66
CA LYS A 81 6.73 -9.49 13.35
C LYS A 81 8.24 -9.67 13.19
N ILE A 82 8.67 -10.90 12.90
CA ILE A 82 10.06 -11.21 12.54
C ILE A 82 10.14 -11.23 11.02
N GLU A 83 11.08 -10.46 10.45
CA GLU A 83 11.29 -10.36 9.01
C GLU A 83 12.78 -10.47 8.68
N LEU A 84 13.09 -10.89 7.45
CA LEU A 84 14.46 -10.88 6.96
C LEU A 84 14.96 -9.43 6.89
N HIS A 85 16.10 -9.16 7.52
CA HIS A 85 16.71 -7.85 7.47
C HIS A 85 17.49 -7.68 6.15
N GLU A 86 16.79 -7.22 5.09
CA GLU A 86 17.32 -7.15 3.70
C GLU A 86 18.71 -6.51 3.60
N LYS A 87 18.96 -5.38 4.30
CA LYS A 87 20.27 -4.70 4.25
C LYS A 87 21.40 -5.54 4.82
N ALA A 88 21.24 -6.06 6.04
CA ALA A 88 22.20 -6.98 6.65
C ALA A 88 22.40 -8.24 5.81
N TYR A 89 21.34 -8.74 5.16
CA TYR A 89 21.43 -9.87 4.25
C TYR A 89 22.29 -9.57 2.99
N GLU A 90 22.16 -8.39 2.39
CA GLU A 90 23.04 -7.96 1.29
C GLU A 90 24.45 -7.59 1.77
N GLU A 91 24.60 -7.12 3.01
CA GLU A 91 25.90 -6.84 3.61
C GLU A 91 26.71 -8.11 3.82
N ILE A 92 26.11 -9.18 4.36
CA ILE A 92 26.80 -10.48 4.50
C ILE A 92 27.17 -11.07 3.14
N ARG A 93 26.40 -10.78 2.08
CA ARG A 93 26.73 -11.19 0.72
C ARG A 93 28.05 -10.60 0.23
N GLN A 94 28.34 -9.37 0.62
CA GLN A 94 29.56 -8.66 0.22
C GLN A 94 30.74 -8.94 1.17
N THR A 95 30.46 -9.09 2.48
CA THR A 95 31.50 -9.13 3.52
C THR A 95 31.84 -10.54 4.00
N ASN A 96 30.91 -11.50 3.94
CA ASN A 96 31.10 -12.87 4.42
C ASN A 96 30.38 -13.89 3.53
N PRO A 97 30.99 -14.28 2.40
CA PRO A 97 30.40 -15.21 1.44
C PRO A 97 30.03 -16.58 2.03
N ASP A 98 30.78 -17.07 3.02
CA ASP A 98 30.51 -18.35 3.68
C ASP A 98 29.21 -18.30 4.49
N LEU A 99 29.01 -17.21 5.25
CA LEU A 99 27.76 -16.99 5.98
C LEU A 99 26.60 -16.78 5.00
N PHE A 100 26.80 -15.99 3.95
CA PHE A 100 25.79 -15.80 2.91
C PHE A 100 25.39 -17.14 2.25
N GLY A 101 26.35 -18.02 1.94
CA GLY A 101 26.07 -19.34 1.37
C GLY A 101 25.19 -20.21 2.27
N LYS A 102 25.32 -20.08 3.60
CA LYS A 102 24.46 -20.79 4.57
C LYS A 102 23.07 -20.17 4.65
N VAL A 103 22.97 -18.84 4.74
CA VAL A 103 21.70 -18.13 4.93
C VAL A 103 20.86 -18.14 3.65
N SER A 104 21.47 -17.95 2.49
CA SER A 104 20.79 -17.87 1.18
C SER A 104 20.01 -19.14 0.81
N ARG A 105 20.37 -20.30 1.38
CA ARG A 105 19.63 -21.57 1.23
C ARG A 105 18.19 -21.49 1.75
N PHE A 106 17.91 -20.56 2.64
CA PHE A 106 16.58 -20.34 3.22
C PHE A 106 15.90 -19.08 2.66
N VAL A 107 16.48 -18.43 1.65
CA VAL A 107 15.97 -17.20 1.05
C VAL A 107 15.59 -17.43 -0.40
N THR A 108 14.34 -17.13 -0.74
CA THR A 108 13.88 -17.11 -2.13
C THR A 108 14.03 -15.70 -2.69
N VAL A 109 14.75 -15.59 -3.82
CA VAL A 109 14.91 -14.31 -4.53
C VAL A 109 13.96 -14.29 -5.72
N THR A 110 13.10 -13.29 -5.78
CA THR A 110 12.20 -13.05 -6.92
C THR A 110 12.51 -11.67 -7.50
N PRO A 111 12.62 -11.52 -8.84
CA PRO A 111 12.85 -10.21 -9.44
C PRO A 111 11.70 -9.25 -9.09
N ARG A 112 12.05 -8.04 -8.63
CA ARG A 112 11.05 -6.99 -8.40
C ARG A 112 10.48 -6.52 -9.74
N LYS A 113 9.23 -6.07 -9.72
CA LYS A 113 8.58 -5.44 -10.88
C LYS A 113 9.41 -4.25 -11.36
N VAL A 114 9.62 -4.14 -12.68
CA VAL A 114 10.24 -2.96 -13.30
C VAL A 114 9.37 -1.73 -13.03
N ALA A 115 10.00 -0.67 -12.52
CA ALA A 115 9.34 0.61 -12.26
C ALA A 115 9.89 1.68 -13.21
N VAL A 116 8.99 2.44 -13.84
CA VAL A 116 9.32 3.63 -14.64
C VAL A 116 8.78 4.83 -13.88
N SER A 117 9.64 5.81 -13.60
CA SER A 117 9.26 7.08 -12.96
C SER A 117 9.51 8.21 -13.95
N LEU A 118 8.52 9.08 -14.14
CA LEU A 118 8.62 10.28 -14.96
C LEU A 118 8.60 11.51 -14.04
N ASN A 119 9.64 12.33 -14.15
CA ASN A 119 9.72 13.65 -13.51
C ASN A 119 9.90 14.69 -14.62
N LEU A 120 9.20 15.82 -14.54
CA LEU A 120 9.44 16.95 -15.45
C LEU A 120 10.81 17.55 -15.12
N ALA A 121 11.59 17.83 -16.16
CA ALA A 121 12.88 18.49 -16.04
C ALA A 121 12.73 19.99 -15.76
#